data_AF-A0A522SLP5-F1
#
_entry.id   AF-A0A522SLP5-F1
#
_cell.length_a   1.000
_cell.length_b   1.000
_cell.length_c   1.000
_cell.angle_alpha   90.00
_cell.angle_beta   90.00
_cell.angle_gamma   90.00
#
_symmetry.space_group_name_H-M   'P 1'
#
loop_
_entity.id
_entity.type
_entity.pdbx_description
1 polymer ?
#
loop_
_entity_poly.entity_id
_entity_poly.type
_entity_poly.pdbx_seq_one_letter_code
_entity_poly.pdbx_strand_id
1 'polypeptide(L)'
;MILKAAPHLCPGKLHTAFVFSVPGRHEEKGSQPVAGATGTNLNNALAILHVRRPDLFESSEKYDYRITNAYHKPIWPKQNNGRSEATADEIKGPSNRDRVVRELEDCTLIVWCGKKAQHVERLVANRLARKIHIEVPHLSPRALWSLKVPPGSPSLEGATVYEARIELWVARVLEQCDRPVR
;
A
#
# COMPACT_ATOMS: atom_id res chain seq x y z
N MET A 1 0.39 5.52 -24.84
CA MET A 1 -0.96 5.61 -24.25
C MET A 1 -0.78 6.12 -22.82
N ILE A 2 -1.24 7.34 -22.49
CA ILE A 2 -1.12 7.87 -21.13
C ILE A 2 -2.17 7.14 -20.28
N LEU A 3 -1.74 6.28 -19.35
CA LEU A 3 -2.64 5.65 -18.39
C LEU A 3 -3.29 6.75 -17.55
N LYS A 4 -4.59 6.97 -17.76
CA LYS A 4 -5.39 7.95 -17.03
C LYS A 4 -5.48 7.50 -15.57
N ALA A 5 -5.28 8.43 -14.64
CA ALA A 5 -5.44 8.16 -13.21
C ALA A 5 -6.83 7.57 -12.95
N ALA A 6 -6.87 6.48 -12.19
CA ALA A 6 -8.09 5.79 -11.79
C ALA A 6 -8.14 5.69 -10.26
N PRO A 7 -9.32 5.57 -9.64
CA PRO A 7 -9.44 5.41 -8.18
C PRO A 7 -8.62 4.26 -7.59
N HIS A 8 -8.27 3.27 -8.40
CA HIS A 8 -7.53 2.09 -7.97
C HIS A 8 -6.09 2.03 -8.49
N LEU A 9 -5.66 2.93 -9.38
CA LEU A 9 -4.38 2.82 -10.07
C LEU A 9 -3.74 4.19 -10.29
N CYS A 10 -2.49 4.30 -9.83
CA CYS A 10 -1.52 5.28 -10.25
C CYS A 10 -0.35 4.53 -10.89
N PRO A 11 -0.05 4.74 -12.18
CA PRO A 11 1.04 4.04 -12.85
C PRO A 11 2.42 4.37 -12.26
N GLY A 12 2.61 5.57 -11.72
CA GLY A 12 3.92 6.04 -11.29
C GLY A 12 4.97 5.97 -12.40
N LYS A 13 6.22 6.27 -12.02
CA LYS A 13 7.41 6.18 -12.87
C LYS A 13 8.51 5.29 -12.27
N LEU A 14 8.42 5.00 -10.97
CA LEU A 14 9.39 4.20 -10.21
C LEU A 14 8.99 2.71 -10.20
N HIS A 15 9.98 1.85 -9.94
CA HIS A 15 9.82 0.39 -9.91
C HIS A 15 9.36 -0.16 -8.55
N THR A 16 9.06 0.70 -7.59
CA THR A 16 8.48 0.32 -6.30
C THR A 16 6.97 0.52 -6.33
N ALA A 17 6.23 -0.49 -5.86
CA ALA A 17 4.77 -0.48 -5.82
C ALA A 17 4.20 -0.56 -4.40
N PHE A 18 3.07 0.11 -4.18
CA PHE A 18 2.25 -0.04 -2.99
C PHE A 18 0.87 -0.58 -3.36
N VAL A 19 0.47 -1.69 -2.73
CA VAL A 19 -0.80 -2.36 -2.98
C VAL A 19 -1.71 -2.20 -1.76
N PHE A 20 -2.85 -1.55 -1.94
CA PHE A 20 -3.85 -1.30 -0.90
C PHE A 20 -5.07 -2.21 -1.04
N SER A 21 -6.09 -2.00 -0.20
CA SER A 21 -7.29 -2.85 -0.16
C SER A 21 -8.24 -2.61 -1.35
N VAL A 22 -9.00 -1.51 -1.31
CA VAL A 22 -10.03 -1.16 -2.30
C VAL A 22 -10.20 0.36 -2.32
N PRO A 23 -10.54 1.00 -3.46
CA PRO A 23 -10.83 2.42 -3.48
C PRO A 23 -12.04 2.73 -2.60
N GLY A 24 -11.91 3.77 -1.77
CA GLY A 24 -13.02 4.31 -0.99
C GLY A 24 -13.66 5.52 -1.66
N ARG A 25 -14.47 6.22 -0.87
CA ARG A 25 -15.21 7.41 -1.31
C ARG A 25 -14.30 8.54 -1.80
N HIS A 26 -13.15 8.74 -1.14
CA HIS A 26 -12.24 9.84 -1.49
C HIS A 26 -11.51 9.54 -2.80
N GLU A 27 -11.10 8.30 -3.00
CA GLU A 27 -10.45 7.83 -4.22
C GLU A 27 -11.39 7.90 -5.42
N GLU A 28 -12.65 7.47 -5.25
CA GLU A 28 -13.67 7.58 -6.29
C GLU A 28 -13.88 9.03 -6.73
N LYS A 29 -14.11 9.94 -5.77
CA LYS A 29 -14.34 11.36 -6.06
C LYS A 29 -13.12 12.05 -6.68
N GLY A 30 -11.94 11.68 -6.22
CA GLY A 30 -10.68 12.28 -6.67
C GLY A 30 -10.09 11.64 -7.93
N SER A 31 -10.64 10.51 -8.40
CA SER A 31 -10.08 9.70 -9.49
C SER A 31 -8.59 9.36 -9.30
N GLN A 32 -8.18 9.13 -8.05
CA GLN A 32 -6.79 8.83 -7.69
C GLN A 32 -6.75 7.87 -6.51
N PRO A 33 -5.82 6.90 -6.48
CA PRO A 33 -5.76 5.94 -5.40
C PRO A 33 -5.18 6.56 -4.13
N VAL A 34 -5.54 5.98 -2.98
CA VAL A 34 -4.96 6.32 -1.67
C VAL A 34 -5.15 7.81 -1.35
N ALA A 35 -6.35 8.33 -1.61
CA ALA A 35 -6.74 9.69 -1.29
C ALA A 35 -7.14 9.81 0.20
N GLY A 36 -7.09 11.03 0.74
CA GLY A 36 -7.45 11.30 2.14
C GLY A 36 -6.39 10.85 3.15
N ALA A 37 -6.81 10.44 4.34
CA ALA A 37 -5.91 10.19 5.47
C ALA A 37 -4.86 9.09 5.20
N THR A 38 -5.23 8.02 4.48
CA THR A 38 -4.27 6.98 4.08
C THR A 38 -3.16 7.57 3.21
N GLY A 39 -3.51 8.49 2.31
CA GLY A 39 -2.55 9.20 1.45
C GLY A 39 -1.62 10.13 2.21
N THR A 40 -2.14 10.87 3.19
CA THR A 40 -1.32 11.70 4.09
C THR A 40 -0.32 10.82 4.85
N ASN A 41 -0.76 9.67 5.36
CA ASN A 41 0.11 8.75 6.07
C ASN A 41 1.19 8.13 5.19
N LEU A 42 0.84 7.80 3.94
CA LEU A 42 1.82 7.29 2.98
C LEU A 42 2.88 8.36 2.66
N ASN A 43 2.50 9.62 2.46
CA ASN A 43 3.46 10.71 2.26
C ASN A 43 4.42 10.84 3.47
N ASN A 44 3.89 10.79 4.70
CA ASN A 44 4.72 10.86 5.91
C ASN A 44 5.69 9.68 6.01
N ALA A 45 5.21 8.47 5.71
CA ALA A 45 6.07 7.28 5.68
C ALA A 45 7.15 7.38 4.59
N LEU A 46 6.80 7.87 3.40
CA LEU A 46 7.72 8.04 2.28
C LEU A 46 8.80 9.08 2.56
N ALA A 47 8.49 10.15 3.27
CA ALA A 47 9.51 11.12 3.70
C ALA A 47 10.62 10.45 4.52
N ILE A 48 10.27 9.49 5.38
CA ILE A 48 11.24 8.75 6.21
C ILE A 48 11.93 7.67 5.39
N LEU A 49 11.18 6.90 4.60
CA LEU A 49 11.71 5.81 3.77
C LEU A 49 12.72 6.33 2.73
N HIS A 50 12.42 7.46 2.09
CA HIS A 50 13.30 8.08 1.11
C HIS A 50 14.64 8.49 1.73
N VAL A 51 14.63 9.04 2.95
CA VAL A 51 15.85 9.39 3.66
C VAL A 51 16.66 8.15 4.06
N ARG A 52 15.99 7.08 4.52
CA ARG A 52 16.67 5.89 5.07
C ARG A 52 17.12 4.88 4.02
N ARG A 53 16.40 4.76 2.91
CA ARG A 53 16.66 3.80 1.82
C ARG A 53 16.34 4.45 0.45
N PRO A 54 17.05 5.51 0.06
CA PRO A 54 16.82 6.19 -1.22
C PRO A 54 17.05 5.27 -2.43
N ASP A 55 17.80 4.18 -2.26
CA ASP A 55 18.02 3.13 -3.26
C ASP A 55 16.77 2.32 -3.60
N LEU A 56 15.83 2.17 -2.66
CA LEU A 56 14.56 1.46 -2.85
C LEU A 56 13.34 2.38 -2.92
N PHE A 57 13.45 3.54 -2.26
CA PHE A 57 12.41 4.56 -2.16
C PHE A 57 12.97 5.86 -2.73
N GLU A 58 13.05 5.95 -4.05
CA GLU A 58 13.72 7.02 -4.79
C GLU A 58 13.04 8.40 -4.69
N SER A 59 11.81 8.47 -4.17
CA SER A 59 11.04 9.72 -4.04
C SER A 59 10.28 9.81 -2.72
N SER A 60 10.09 11.03 -2.20
CA SER A 60 9.14 11.29 -1.12
C SER A 60 7.69 11.44 -1.62
N GLU A 61 7.48 11.56 -2.92
CA GLU A 61 6.16 11.81 -3.53
C GLU A 61 5.45 10.50 -3.89
N LYS A 62 4.32 10.21 -3.24
CA LYS A 62 3.63 8.91 -3.43
C LYS A 62 3.25 8.57 -4.86
N TYR A 63 2.95 9.57 -5.70
CA TYR A 63 2.52 9.32 -7.08
C TYR A 63 3.67 9.17 -8.07
N ASP A 64 4.91 9.26 -7.61
CA ASP A 64 6.05 8.75 -8.37
C ASP A 64 6.09 7.21 -8.35
N TYR A 65 5.48 6.58 -7.36
CA TYR A 65 5.40 5.13 -7.21
C TYR A 65 4.18 4.54 -7.92
N ARG A 66 4.28 3.25 -8.27
CA ARG A 66 3.10 2.47 -8.68
C ARG A 66 2.19 2.31 -7.45
N ILE A 67 0.94 2.70 -7.57
CA ILE A 67 -0.06 2.44 -6.52
C ILE A 67 -1.20 1.67 -7.16
N THR A 68 -1.55 0.51 -6.59
CA THR A 68 -2.75 -0.22 -6.97
C THR A 68 -3.55 -0.71 -5.77
N ASN A 69 -4.76 -1.22 -6.00
CA ASN A 69 -5.60 -1.86 -5.01
C ASN A 69 -5.80 -3.34 -5.32
N ALA A 70 -6.00 -4.14 -4.27
CA ALA A 70 -6.35 -5.55 -4.35
C ALA A 70 -7.66 -5.79 -5.12
N TYR A 71 -8.56 -4.81 -5.13
CA TYR A 71 -9.76 -4.79 -5.95
C TYR A 71 -9.96 -3.39 -6.57
N HIS A 72 -10.38 -3.35 -7.84
CA HIS A 72 -10.36 -2.13 -8.66
C HIS A 72 -11.62 -1.25 -8.55
N LYS A 73 -12.77 -1.84 -8.17
CA LYS A 73 -14.02 -1.08 -8.10
C LYS A 73 -14.14 -0.39 -6.74
N PRO A 74 -14.56 0.88 -6.68
CA PRO A 74 -14.81 1.56 -5.42
C PRO A 74 -15.85 0.82 -4.58
N ILE A 75 -15.60 0.75 -3.26
CA ILE A 75 -16.52 0.20 -2.28
C ILE A 75 -16.59 1.14 -1.07
N TRP A 76 -17.77 1.68 -0.78
CA TRP A 76 -18.01 2.45 0.44
C TRP A 76 -19.47 2.34 0.93
N PRO A 77 -19.72 2.49 2.25
CA PRO A 77 -20.94 1.98 2.88
C PRO A 77 -22.27 2.41 2.25
N LYS A 78 -22.39 3.68 1.87
CA LYS A 78 -23.63 4.23 1.31
C LYS A 78 -23.93 3.76 -0.13
N GLN A 79 -22.92 3.30 -0.88
CA GLN A 79 -23.12 2.70 -2.21
C GLN A 79 -23.17 1.18 -2.19
N ASN A 80 -22.64 0.53 -1.15
CA ASN A 80 -22.41 -0.91 -1.16
C ASN A 80 -23.05 -1.64 0.03
N ASN A 81 -24.27 -1.27 0.40
CA ASN A 81 -25.05 -1.95 1.45
C ASN A 81 -24.28 -2.07 2.78
N GLY A 82 -23.61 -0.99 3.20
CA GLY A 82 -22.80 -0.95 4.42
C GLY A 82 -21.37 -1.49 4.29
N ARG A 83 -21.00 -2.09 3.15
CA ARG A 83 -19.66 -2.63 2.94
C ARG A 83 -18.62 -1.53 2.69
N SER A 84 -17.41 -1.76 3.18
CA SER A 84 -16.22 -0.93 2.95
C SER A 84 -15.02 -1.72 2.40
N GLU A 85 -15.21 -3.03 2.14
CA GLU A 85 -14.17 -3.92 1.64
C GLU A 85 -14.69 -4.86 0.55
N ALA A 86 -13.78 -5.31 -0.31
CA ALA A 86 -14.03 -6.38 -1.27
C ALA A 86 -14.14 -7.74 -0.57
N THR A 87 -14.99 -8.62 -1.11
CA THR A 87 -15.09 -10.02 -0.67
C THR A 87 -13.87 -10.81 -1.11
N ALA A 88 -13.69 -12.00 -0.54
CA ALA A 88 -12.64 -12.91 -0.99
C ALA A 88 -12.84 -13.34 -2.45
N ASP A 89 -14.09 -13.56 -2.88
CA ASP A 89 -14.39 -14.03 -4.24
C ASP A 89 -14.13 -12.95 -5.30
N GLU A 90 -14.47 -11.70 -4.99
CA GLU A 90 -14.13 -10.54 -5.83
C GLU A 90 -12.61 -10.42 -6.03
N ILE A 91 -11.84 -10.70 -4.98
CA ILE A 91 -10.37 -10.68 -5.02
C ILE A 91 -9.81 -11.87 -5.80
N LYS A 92 -10.35 -13.09 -5.59
CA LYS A 92 -9.89 -14.35 -6.19
C LYS A 92 -10.17 -14.46 -7.68
N GLY A 93 -11.10 -13.65 -8.20
CA GLY A 93 -11.48 -13.65 -9.62
C GLY A 93 -10.26 -13.69 -10.56
N PRO A 94 -10.20 -14.58 -11.57
CA PRO A 94 -9.08 -14.67 -12.50
C PRO A 94 -8.71 -13.33 -13.15
N SER A 95 -9.70 -12.58 -13.60
CA SER A 95 -9.51 -11.26 -14.21
C SER A 95 -8.87 -10.25 -13.24
N ASN A 96 -9.20 -10.29 -11.95
CA ASN A 96 -8.59 -9.42 -10.95
C ASN A 96 -7.12 -9.80 -10.72
N ARG A 97 -6.81 -11.10 -10.66
CA ARG A 97 -5.43 -11.59 -10.52
C ARG A 97 -4.57 -11.20 -11.72
N ASP A 98 -5.08 -11.39 -12.93
CA ASP A 98 -4.37 -11.02 -14.16
C ASP A 98 -4.11 -9.52 -14.24
N ARG A 99 -5.10 -8.71 -13.86
CA ARG A 99 -4.95 -7.26 -13.75
C ARG A 99 -3.82 -6.91 -12.78
N VAL A 100 -3.84 -7.43 -11.55
CA VAL A 100 -2.81 -7.10 -10.54
C VAL A 100 -1.43 -7.50 -11.02
N VAL A 101 -1.29 -8.68 -11.63
CA VAL A 101 0.01 -9.11 -12.17
C VAL A 101 0.50 -8.15 -13.24
N ARG A 102 -0.34 -7.78 -14.20
CA ARG A 102 0.01 -6.81 -15.25
C ARG A 102 0.40 -5.45 -14.67
N GLU A 103 -0.33 -4.97 -13.67
CA GLU A 103 -0.05 -3.67 -13.05
C GLU A 103 1.24 -3.65 -12.23
N LEU A 104 1.81 -4.81 -11.88
CA LEU A 104 3.01 -4.95 -11.03
C LEU A 104 4.19 -5.61 -11.76
N GLU A 105 4.03 -6.00 -13.02
CA GLU A 105 5.03 -6.80 -13.74
C GLU A 105 6.36 -6.07 -13.95
N ASP A 106 6.33 -4.75 -14.05
CA ASP A 106 7.48 -3.85 -14.22
C ASP A 106 8.10 -3.41 -12.90
N CYS A 107 7.51 -3.77 -11.76
CA CYS A 107 8.00 -3.38 -10.43
C CYS A 107 9.04 -4.37 -9.89
N THR A 108 10.06 -3.91 -9.19
CA THR A 108 11.08 -4.76 -8.54
C THR A 108 10.75 -5.03 -7.07
N LEU A 109 10.08 -4.07 -6.41
CA LEU A 109 9.68 -4.15 -5.01
C LEU A 109 8.19 -3.87 -4.87
N ILE A 110 7.48 -4.68 -4.07
CA ILE A 110 6.04 -4.55 -3.84
C ILE A 110 5.74 -4.57 -2.35
N VAL A 111 5.12 -3.50 -1.86
CA VAL A 111 4.63 -3.34 -0.49
C VAL A 111 3.14 -3.64 -0.41
N TRP A 112 2.77 -4.73 0.24
CA TRP A 112 1.39 -5.21 0.41
C TRP A 112 0.78 -4.65 1.71
N CYS A 113 0.00 -3.59 1.58
CA CYS A 113 -0.58 -2.82 2.68
C CYS A 113 -1.91 -3.43 3.17
N GLY A 114 -1.83 -4.27 4.19
CA GLY A 114 -2.97 -4.86 4.90
C GLY A 114 -3.47 -6.18 4.32
N LYS A 115 -4.42 -6.79 5.05
CA LYS A 115 -4.81 -8.20 4.84
C LYS A 115 -5.37 -8.51 3.44
N LYS A 116 -6.05 -7.56 2.79
CA LYS A 116 -6.63 -7.76 1.44
C LYS A 116 -5.54 -7.73 0.37
N ALA A 117 -4.59 -6.81 0.47
CA ALA A 117 -3.40 -6.78 -0.39
C ALA A 117 -2.57 -8.06 -0.23
N GLN A 118 -2.32 -8.47 1.01
CA GLN A 118 -1.63 -9.74 1.32
C GLN A 118 -2.42 -10.97 0.83
N HIS A 119 -3.76 -10.91 0.78
CA HIS A 119 -4.53 -11.99 0.20
C HIS A 119 -4.30 -12.12 -1.30
N VAL A 120 -4.20 -11.00 -2.01
CA VAL A 120 -3.83 -11.01 -3.43
C VAL A 120 -2.42 -11.53 -3.63
N GLU A 121 -1.45 -11.09 -2.82
CA GLU A 121 -0.07 -11.57 -2.86
C GLU A 121 -0.03 -13.11 -2.92
N ARG A 122 -0.69 -13.78 -1.98
CA ARG A 122 -0.71 -15.26 -1.91
C ARG A 122 -1.29 -15.93 -3.16
N LEU A 123 -2.14 -15.22 -3.91
CA LEU A 123 -2.76 -15.73 -5.13
C LEU A 123 -1.92 -15.49 -6.40
N VAL A 124 -0.94 -14.57 -6.34
CA VAL A 124 -0.15 -14.15 -7.51
C VAL A 124 1.36 -14.24 -7.30
N ALA A 125 1.83 -14.61 -6.10
CA ALA A 125 3.25 -14.63 -5.73
C ALA A 125 4.10 -15.47 -6.71
N ASN A 126 3.61 -16.62 -7.16
CA ASN A 126 4.32 -17.45 -8.14
C ASN A 126 4.53 -16.76 -9.50
N ARG A 127 3.64 -15.84 -9.89
CA ARG A 127 3.75 -15.04 -11.12
C ARG A 127 4.63 -13.82 -10.93
N LEU A 128 4.99 -13.49 -9.69
CA LEU A 128 5.79 -12.34 -9.29
C LEU A 128 7.06 -12.74 -8.51
N ALA A 129 7.45 -14.02 -8.53
CA ALA A 129 8.44 -14.61 -7.61
C ALA A 129 9.74 -13.80 -7.52
N ARG A 130 10.25 -13.32 -8.67
CA ARG A 130 11.52 -12.58 -8.77
C ARG A 130 11.49 -11.13 -8.25
N LYS A 131 10.50 -10.76 -7.44
CA LYS A 131 10.32 -9.42 -6.85
C LYS A 131 10.53 -9.46 -5.34
N ILE A 132 10.82 -8.32 -4.74
CA ILE A 132 10.86 -8.19 -3.28
C ILE A 132 9.43 -7.98 -2.78
N HIS A 133 8.97 -8.83 -1.85
CA HIS A 133 7.63 -8.75 -1.26
C HIS A 133 7.72 -8.29 0.20
N ILE A 134 7.13 -7.13 0.50
CA ILE A 134 7.07 -6.56 1.85
C ILE A 134 5.61 -6.59 2.32
N GLU A 135 5.34 -7.24 3.45
CA GLU A 135 3.99 -7.30 4.02
C GLU A 135 3.87 -6.41 5.24
N VAL A 136 2.95 -5.44 5.21
CA VAL A 136 2.78 -4.48 6.30
C VAL A 136 1.30 -4.24 6.61
N PRO A 137 0.96 -3.77 7.82
CA PRO A 137 -0.41 -3.34 8.13
C PRO A 137 -0.87 -2.22 7.20
N HIS A 138 -2.19 -2.00 7.12
CA HIS A 138 -2.73 -0.89 6.33
C HIS A 138 -2.35 0.46 6.95
N LEU A 139 -2.21 1.51 6.13
CA LEU A 139 -1.92 2.89 6.57
C LEU A 139 -3.17 3.72 6.91
N SER A 140 -4.31 3.08 7.22
CA SER A 140 -5.47 3.84 7.67
C SER A 140 -5.27 4.27 9.13
N PRO A 141 -5.87 5.38 9.60
CA PRO A 141 -5.76 5.79 10.99
C PRO A 141 -6.10 4.65 11.96
N ARG A 142 -7.18 3.92 11.70
CA ARG A 142 -7.59 2.76 12.50
C ARG A 142 -6.51 1.67 12.58
N ALA A 143 -5.86 1.36 11.46
CA ALA A 143 -4.83 0.33 11.42
C ALA A 143 -3.54 0.79 12.12
N LEU A 144 -3.13 2.04 11.96
CA LEU A 144 -1.99 2.62 12.68
C LEU A 144 -2.20 2.59 14.20
N TRP A 145 -3.39 2.97 14.67
CA TRP A 145 -3.75 2.90 16.08
C TRP A 145 -3.78 1.48 16.65
N SER A 146 -3.97 0.46 15.80
CA SER A 146 -3.92 -0.94 16.21
C SER A 146 -2.50 -1.49 16.37
N LEU A 147 -1.47 -0.77 15.90
CA LEU A 147 -0.08 -1.19 16.08
C LEU A 147 0.28 -1.17 17.57
N LYS A 148 0.92 -2.25 18.04
CA LYS A 148 1.49 -2.27 19.39
C LYS A 148 2.82 -1.56 19.35
N VAL A 149 2.95 -0.47 20.10
CA VAL A 149 4.23 0.21 20.33
C VAL A 149 4.97 -0.58 21.41
N PRO A 150 6.18 -1.12 21.14
CA PRO A 150 6.94 -1.86 22.15
C PRO A 150 7.23 -1.00 23.39
N PRO A 151 7.19 -1.57 24.61
CA PRO A 151 7.65 -0.88 25.82
C PRO A 151 9.10 -0.41 25.64
N GLY A 152 9.40 0.83 26.04
CA GLY A 152 10.76 1.39 25.90
C GLY A 152 11.15 1.78 24.48
N SER A 153 10.23 1.73 23.51
CA SER A 153 10.40 2.47 22.25
C SER A 153 10.73 3.92 22.63
N PRO A 154 11.70 4.58 21.95
CA PRO A 154 12.02 5.95 22.28
C PRO A 154 10.72 6.74 22.36
N SER A 155 10.51 7.45 23.47
CA SER A 155 9.74 8.67 23.34
C SER A 155 10.51 9.45 22.30
N LEU A 156 10.01 9.46 21.07
CA LEU A 156 10.46 10.43 20.08
C LEU A 156 10.15 11.75 20.75
N GLU A 157 11.11 12.33 21.48
CA GLU A 157 10.88 13.51 22.30
C GLU A 157 10.31 14.60 21.40
N GLY A 158 9.10 15.04 21.72
CA GLY A 158 8.36 16.02 20.91
C GLY A 158 7.53 15.46 19.75
N ALA A 159 7.66 14.19 19.37
CA ALA A 159 6.79 13.59 18.36
C ALA A 159 5.47 13.12 18.97
N THR A 160 4.41 13.31 18.21
CA THR A 160 3.08 12.83 18.54
C THR A 160 3.06 11.30 18.56
N VAL A 161 2.16 10.71 19.36
CA VAL A 161 1.87 9.26 19.36
C VAL A 161 1.58 8.74 17.94
N TYR A 162 1.06 9.61 17.08
CA TYR A 162 0.75 9.30 15.69
C TYR A 162 2.00 9.14 14.83
N GLU A 163 2.99 10.02 14.95
CA GLU A 163 4.27 9.94 14.24
C GLU A 163 5.05 8.70 14.66
N ALA A 164 5.05 8.35 15.94
CA ALA A 164 5.66 7.10 16.43
C ALA A 164 5.09 5.84 15.77
N ARG A 165 3.79 5.85 15.42
CA ARG A 165 3.14 4.73 14.71
C ARG A 165 3.50 4.68 13.23
N ILE A 166 3.73 5.82 12.59
CA ILE A 166 4.28 5.88 11.23
C ILE A 166 5.71 5.34 11.23
N GLU A 167 6.55 5.77 12.17
CA GLU A 167 7.92 5.26 12.35
C GLU A 167 7.95 3.74 12.55
N LEU A 168 7.05 3.20 13.38
CA LEU A 168 6.92 1.76 13.56
C LEU A 168 6.47 1.05 12.28
N TRP A 169 5.60 1.66 11.48
CA TRP A 169 5.22 1.11 10.18
C TRP A 169 6.40 1.11 9.20
N VAL A 170 7.19 2.20 9.17
CA VAL A 170 8.40 2.34 8.36
C VAL A 170 9.46 1.30 8.78
N ALA A 171 9.70 1.12 10.08
CA ALA A 171 10.62 0.10 10.58
C ALA A 171 10.25 -1.29 10.06
N ARG A 172 8.97 -1.65 10.07
CA ARG A 172 8.48 -2.93 9.51
C ARG A 172 8.68 -3.05 8.00
N VAL A 173 8.69 -1.96 7.24
CA VAL A 173 9.06 -2.00 5.82
C VAL A 173 10.55 -2.31 5.71
N LEU A 174 11.38 -1.54 6.41
CA LEU A 174 12.84 -1.62 6.33
C LEU A 174 13.38 -2.99 6.77
N GLU A 175 12.82 -3.60 7.82
CA GLU A 175 13.16 -4.96 8.29
C GLU A 175 12.95 -6.05 7.23
N GLN A 176 12.20 -5.76 6.16
CA GLN A 176 11.87 -6.70 5.10
C GLN A 176 12.60 -6.42 3.79
N CYS A 177 13.22 -5.25 3.63
CA CYS A 177 13.89 -4.83 2.41
C CYS A 177 15.06 -5.74 2.02
N ASP A 178 15.76 -6.30 3.00
CA ASP A 178 16.96 -7.10 2.77
C ASP A 178 16.67 -8.61 2.77
N ARG A 179 15.38 -9.00 2.75
CA ARG A 179 15.00 -10.41 2.63
C ARG A 179 15.29 -10.91 1.21
N PRO A 180 15.74 -12.15 1.06
CA PRO A 180 15.93 -12.74 -0.26
C PRO A 180 14.60 -12.77 -1.03
N VAL A 181 14.72 -12.53 -2.34
CA VAL A 181 13.63 -12.68 -3.32
C VAL A 181 13.11 -14.13 -3.28
N ARG A 182 11.78 -14.29 -3.41
CA ARG A 182 11.11 -15.59 -3.30
C ARG A 182 11.17 -16.44 -4.58
#